data_AF-A0AAV4EGK8-F1
#
_entry.id   AF-A0AAV4EGK8-F1
#
_cell.length_a   1.000
_cell.length_b   1.000
_cell.length_c   1.000
_cell.angle_alpha   90.00
_cell.angle_beta   90.00
_cell.angle_gamma   90.00
#
_symmetry.space_group_name_H-M   'P 1'
#
loop_
_entity.id
_entity.type
_entity.pdbx_description
1 polymer ?
#
loop_
_entity_poly.entity_id
_entity_poly.type
_entity_poly.pdbx_seq_one_letter_code
_entity_poly.pdbx_strand_id
1 'polypeptide(L)'
;YALKHRQGVEFRQDSTVDLTLFSQDYEGVEAFIENSTDLIGGIGEVGLDFSPRFCKTSEDKESQRHIFSKQVKLAQSHDLAVNVHSRSAGVHAIHLLRELDARKVLLHAFDGRSSLAVEGAARGFYFSVTASICRDPQQLNEPANAVISCEQIAKIKQLDVQHVKQITTTNAVKIFPKLGSLLDTCTHEAKQ
;
A
#
# COMPACT_ATOMS: atom_id res chain seq x y z
N TYR A 1 4.17 6.38 7.36
CA TYR A 1 5.54 6.92 7.21
C TYR A 1 5.61 8.40 7.59
N ALA A 2 4.68 9.26 7.15
CA ALA A 2 4.68 10.70 7.46
C ALA A 2 4.45 11.08 8.94
N LEU A 3 3.83 10.22 9.76
CA LEU A 3 3.67 10.44 11.21
C LEU A 3 4.88 9.98 12.05
N LYS A 4 5.88 9.32 11.45
CA LYS A 4 7.08 8.77 12.13
C LYS A 4 7.98 9.84 12.77
N HIS A 5 7.76 11.13 12.49
CA HIS A 5 8.66 12.21 12.91
C HIS A 5 8.05 13.23 13.87
N ARG A 6 6.78 13.09 14.27
CA ARG A 6 6.12 14.08 15.14
C ARG A 6 6.07 13.76 16.63
N GLN A 7 6.33 12.53 17.06
CA GLN A 7 6.08 12.13 18.47
C GLN A 7 7.25 11.45 19.21
N GLY A 8 8.50 11.58 18.74
CA GLY A 8 9.66 11.16 19.54
C GLY A 8 9.70 9.66 19.88
N VAL A 9 9.03 8.83 19.09
CA VAL A 9 9.08 7.37 19.24
C VAL A 9 10.31 6.86 18.48
N GLU A 10 11.41 6.63 19.19
CA GLU A 10 12.58 5.95 18.63
C GLU A 10 12.28 4.45 18.47
N PHE A 11 12.06 4.01 17.23
CA PHE A 11 12.16 2.60 16.88
C PHE A 11 13.48 2.35 16.15
N ARG A 12 14.33 1.51 16.73
CA ARG A 12 15.58 1.02 16.12
C ARG A 12 15.26 0.38 14.77
N GLN A 13 15.94 0.84 13.71
CA GLN A 13 16.03 0.12 12.45
C GLN A 13 16.88 -1.13 12.67
N ASP A 14 16.28 -2.16 13.22
CA ASP A 14 16.87 -3.49 13.24
C ASP A 14 16.20 -4.31 12.14
N SER A 15 16.98 -4.72 11.13
CA SER A 15 16.53 -5.56 10.01
C SER A 15 16.04 -6.96 10.43
N THR A 16 16.05 -7.25 11.73
CA THR A 16 15.61 -8.49 12.37
C THR A 16 14.22 -8.40 13.01
N VAL A 17 13.58 -7.22 13.08
CA VAL A 17 12.25 -7.10 13.71
C VAL A 17 11.20 -7.84 12.88
N ASP A 18 10.55 -8.81 13.49
CA ASP A 18 9.34 -9.41 12.97
C ASP A 18 8.25 -8.34 12.93
N LEU A 19 7.84 -7.92 11.74
CA LEU A 19 6.81 -6.88 11.53
C LEU A 19 5.39 -7.47 11.53
N THR A 20 5.24 -8.75 11.85
CA THR A 20 3.95 -9.41 12.01
C THR A 20 3.27 -8.87 13.26
N LEU A 21 2.12 -8.22 13.09
CA LEU A 21 1.29 -7.80 14.21
C LEU A 21 0.49 -8.99 14.73
N PHE A 22 0.60 -9.28 16.03
CA PHE A 22 -0.32 -10.17 16.73
C PHE A 22 -1.47 -9.37 17.34
N SER A 23 -2.52 -10.06 17.78
CA SER A 23 -3.70 -9.42 18.38
C SER A 23 -3.35 -8.51 19.57
N GLN A 24 -2.29 -8.85 20.31
CA GLN A 24 -1.80 -8.07 21.45
C GLN A 24 -1.15 -6.75 21.00
N ASP A 25 -0.49 -6.73 19.85
CA ASP A 25 0.17 -5.54 19.29
C ASP A 25 -0.83 -4.55 18.66
N TYR A 26 -2.06 -5.02 18.40
CA TYR A 26 -3.11 -4.22 17.77
C TYR A 26 -3.95 -3.42 18.78
N GLU A 27 -3.82 -3.70 20.08
CA GLU A 27 -4.54 -2.97 21.12
C GLU A 27 -4.14 -1.49 21.13
N GLY A 28 -5.14 -0.60 21.06
CA GLY A 28 -4.94 0.86 21.02
C GLY A 28 -4.56 1.43 19.65
N VAL A 29 -4.20 0.60 18.66
CA VAL A 29 -3.90 1.07 17.29
C VAL A 29 -5.14 1.68 16.62
N GLU A 30 -6.31 1.09 16.85
CA GLU A 30 -7.60 1.59 16.33
C GLU A 30 -7.84 3.04 16.78
N ALA A 31 -7.76 3.30 18.10
CA ALA A 31 -7.95 4.64 18.66
C ALA A 31 -6.92 5.66 18.16
N PHE A 32 -5.66 5.24 17.96
CA PHE A 32 -4.64 6.12 17.37
C PHE A 32 -4.97 6.51 15.94
N ILE A 33 -5.42 5.55 15.13
CA ILE A 33 -5.82 5.78 13.74
C ILE A 33 -7.03 6.71 13.69
N GLU A 34 -8.07 6.43 14.49
CA GLU A 34 -9.29 7.24 14.56
C GLU A 34 -8.99 8.72 14.86
N ASN A 35 -8.14 8.96 15.86
CA ASN A 35 -7.69 10.31 16.24
C ASN A 35 -6.78 10.99 15.21
N SER A 36 -6.28 10.25 14.22
CA SER A 36 -5.38 10.74 13.18
C SER A 36 -6.03 10.77 11.79
N THR A 37 -7.32 10.42 11.68
CA THR A 37 -8.02 10.22 10.40
C THR A 37 -7.90 11.42 9.48
N ASP A 38 -7.94 12.65 10.00
CA ASP A 38 -7.77 13.89 9.23
C ASP A 38 -6.37 14.08 8.63
N LEU A 39 -5.34 13.51 9.25
CA LEU A 39 -3.94 13.68 8.84
C LEU A 39 -3.43 12.59 7.89
N ILE A 40 -4.13 11.46 7.81
CA ILE A 40 -3.71 10.30 7.01
C ILE A 40 -4.53 10.17 5.73
N GLY A 41 -3.90 9.74 4.64
CA GLY A 41 -4.56 9.44 3.37
C GLY A 41 -5.02 7.97 3.24
N GLY A 42 -4.52 7.08 4.09
CA GLY A 42 -4.81 5.66 4.05
C GLY A 42 -4.22 4.89 5.23
N ILE A 43 -4.69 3.66 5.42
CA ILE A 43 -4.20 2.68 6.40
C ILE A 43 -3.28 1.70 5.67
N GLY A 44 -2.06 1.51 6.18
CA GLY A 44 -1.06 0.63 5.59
C GLY A 44 0.34 0.82 6.18
N GLU A 45 1.27 -0.08 5.91
CA GLU A 45 1.12 -1.30 5.11
C GLU A 45 0.48 -2.43 5.94
N VAL A 46 -0.60 -3.02 5.43
CA VAL A 46 -1.41 -4.06 6.10
C VAL A 46 -1.68 -5.21 5.13
N GLY A 47 -1.92 -6.44 5.60
CA GLY A 47 -2.25 -7.53 4.68
C GLY A 47 -1.83 -8.90 5.19
N LEU A 48 -1.43 -9.76 4.25
CA LEU A 48 -1.10 -11.16 4.53
C LEU A 48 0.31 -11.51 4.04
N ASP A 49 1.14 -12.04 4.93
CA ASP A 49 2.44 -12.63 4.58
C ASP A 49 2.46 -14.09 5.02
N PHE A 50 2.20 -14.98 4.06
CA PHE A 50 2.19 -16.43 4.27
C PHE A 50 3.55 -17.06 3.97
N SER A 51 4.62 -16.27 3.93
CA SER A 51 5.96 -16.82 3.83
C SER A 51 6.30 -17.65 5.08
N PRO A 52 7.11 -18.72 4.96
CA PRO A 52 7.47 -19.58 6.09
C PRO A 52 8.15 -18.86 7.26
N ARG A 53 8.67 -17.64 7.02
CA ARG A 53 9.27 -16.79 8.05
C ARG A 53 8.23 -16.28 9.06
N PHE A 54 7.04 -15.92 8.59
CA PHE A 54 6.02 -15.19 9.36
C PHE A 54 4.73 -15.99 9.57
N CYS A 55 4.56 -17.10 8.85
CA CYS A 55 3.36 -17.92 8.93
C CYS A 55 3.73 -19.40 8.86
N LYS A 56 3.62 -20.09 10.00
CA LYS A 56 4.00 -21.51 10.13
C LYS A 56 2.79 -22.39 10.38
N THR A 57 1.75 -21.84 11.00
CA THR A 57 0.55 -22.56 11.44
C THR A 57 -0.71 -22.04 10.77
N SER A 58 -1.81 -22.78 10.90
CA SER A 58 -3.11 -22.31 10.42
C SER A 58 -3.64 -21.17 11.29
N GLU A 59 -3.32 -21.20 12.57
CA GLU A 59 -3.64 -20.18 13.56
C GLU A 59 -2.98 -18.84 13.20
N ASP A 60 -1.73 -18.86 12.69
CA ASP A 60 -1.06 -17.65 12.19
C ASP A 60 -1.83 -17.02 11.02
N LYS A 61 -2.32 -17.85 10.08
CA LYS A 61 -3.11 -17.38 8.93
C LYS A 61 -4.41 -16.73 9.38
N GLU A 62 -5.11 -17.36 10.31
CA GLU A 62 -6.37 -16.83 10.83
C GLU A 62 -6.16 -15.55 11.63
N SER A 63 -5.08 -15.47 12.41
CA SER A 63 -4.69 -14.24 13.12
C SER A 63 -4.43 -13.08 12.15
N GLN A 64 -3.61 -13.30 11.10
CA GLN A 64 -3.36 -12.29 10.08
C GLN A 64 -4.64 -11.86 9.35
N ARG A 65 -5.50 -12.82 8.96
CA ARG A 65 -6.80 -12.53 8.32
C ARG A 65 -7.71 -11.71 9.22
N HIS A 66 -7.76 -12.02 10.51
CA HIS A 66 -8.59 -11.29 11.48
C HIS A 66 -8.15 -9.84 11.64
N ILE A 67 -6.85 -9.60 11.86
CA ILE A 67 -6.30 -8.25 12.01
C ILE A 67 -6.43 -7.45 10.72
N PHE A 68 -6.10 -8.06 9.58
CA PHE A 68 -6.26 -7.41 8.28
C PHE A 68 -7.72 -7.02 8.02
N SER A 69 -8.67 -7.89 8.37
CA SER A 69 -10.11 -7.58 8.26
C SER A 69 -10.53 -6.39 9.09
N LYS A 70 -10.03 -6.27 10.33
CA LYS A 70 -10.30 -5.11 11.19
C LYS A 70 -9.76 -3.82 10.57
N GLN A 71 -8.52 -3.84 10.10
CA GLN A 71 -7.87 -2.68 9.48
C GLN A 71 -8.56 -2.24 8.19
N VAL A 72 -9.03 -3.17 7.36
CA VAL A 72 -9.83 -2.87 6.16
C VAL A 72 -11.16 -2.21 6.53
N LYS A 73 -11.87 -2.76 7.52
CA LYS A 73 -13.14 -2.18 8.00
C LYS A 73 -12.95 -0.78 8.58
N LEU A 74 -11.90 -0.57 9.35
CA LEU A 74 -11.56 0.75 9.90
C LEU A 74 -11.23 1.76 8.79
N ALA A 75 -10.50 1.34 7.75
CA ALA A 75 -10.24 2.22 6.61
C ALA A 75 -11.55 2.60 5.91
N GLN A 76 -12.44 1.62 5.68
CA GLN A 76 -13.75 1.85 5.06
C GLN A 76 -14.64 2.79 5.86
N SER A 77 -14.69 2.66 7.20
CA SER A 77 -15.52 3.52 8.06
C SER A 77 -15.11 4.99 8.03
N HIS A 78 -13.84 5.27 7.69
CA HIS A 78 -13.29 6.61 7.57
C HIS A 78 -13.02 7.05 6.12
N ASP A 79 -13.52 6.29 5.12
CA ASP A 79 -13.32 6.53 3.69
C ASP A 79 -11.82 6.68 3.30
N LEU A 80 -10.94 6.00 4.04
CA LEU A 80 -9.50 5.96 3.82
C LEU A 80 -9.13 4.85 2.85
N ALA A 81 -8.03 5.05 2.11
CA ALA A 81 -7.47 3.99 1.28
C ALA A 81 -6.81 2.88 2.11
N VAL A 82 -6.72 1.68 1.56
CA VAL A 82 -5.94 0.58 2.14
C VAL A 82 -4.74 0.29 1.26
N ASN A 83 -3.52 0.40 1.81
CA ASN A 83 -2.29 -0.02 1.15
C ASN A 83 -1.92 -1.43 1.61
N VAL A 84 -2.15 -2.39 0.72
CA VAL A 84 -2.18 -3.83 1.00
C VAL A 84 -0.86 -4.50 0.61
N HIS A 85 -0.26 -5.20 1.57
CA HIS A 85 0.80 -6.17 1.36
C HIS A 85 0.21 -7.55 1.07
N SER A 86 0.78 -8.27 0.11
CA SER A 86 0.56 -9.70 0.01
C SER A 86 1.83 -10.41 -0.43
N ARG A 87 2.32 -11.37 0.36
CA ARG A 87 3.44 -12.24 0.01
C ARG A 87 3.04 -13.68 0.20
N SER A 88 3.20 -14.51 -0.83
CA SER A 88 2.69 -15.90 -0.85
C SER A 88 1.20 -16.03 -0.49
N ALA A 89 0.44 -14.93 -0.59
CA ALA A 89 -0.93 -14.82 -0.07
C ALA A 89 -1.87 -14.02 -1.00
N GLY A 90 -1.46 -13.72 -2.23
CA GLY A 90 -2.21 -12.84 -3.14
C GLY A 90 -3.66 -13.28 -3.41
N VAL A 91 -3.91 -14.59 -3.57
CA VAL A 91 -5.28 -15.13 -3.71
C VAL A 91 -6.11 -14.85 -2.45
N HIS A 92 -5.54 -15.15 -1.28
CA HIS A 92 -6.23 -14.99 0.00
C HIS A 92 -6.52 -13.51 0.30
N ALA A 93 -5.58 -12.62 0.02
CA ALA A 93 -5.76 -11.19 0.20
C ALA A 93 -6.88 -10.65 -0.70
N ILE A 94 -6.87 -10.98 -2.00
CA ILE A 94 -7.90 -10.54 -2.95
C ILE A 94 -9.27 -11.11 -2.56
N HIS A 95 -9.36 -12.39 -2.19
CA HIS A 95 -10.63 -13.00 -1.77
C HIS A 95 -11.19 -12.34 -0.52
N LEU A 96 -10.36 -12.11 0.50
CA LEU A 96 -10.81 -11.45 1.73
C LEU A 96 -11.26 -10.01 1.46
N LEU A 97 -10.52 -9.26 0.65
CA LEU A 97 -10.92 -7.90 0.24
C LEU A 97 -12.27 -7.90 -0.50
N ARG A 98 -12.57 -8.95 -1.27
CA ARG A 98 -13.87 -9.12 -1.93
C ARG A 98 -14.98 -9.45 -0.94
N GLU A 99 -14.72 -10.34 0.00
CA GLU A 99 -15.68 -10.69 1.06
C GLU A 99 -16.08 -9.47 1.90
N LEU A 100 -15.15 -8.53 2.09
CA LEU A 100 -15.35 -7.29 2.84
C LEU A 100 -15.91 -6.13 1.99
N ASP A 101 -16.16 -6.34 0.69
CA ASP A 101 -16.51 -5.30 -0.28
C ASP A 101 -15.59 -4.07 -0.18
N ALA A 102 -14.28 -4.33 -0.07
CA ALA A 102 -13.27 -3.31 0.16
C ALA A 102 -13.25 -2.29 -0.98
N ARG A 103 -13.09 -1.00 -0.63
CA ARG A 103 -12.97 0.11 -1.59
C ARG A 103 -11.63 0.83 -1.39
N LYS A 104 -11.19 1.59 -2.40
CA LYS A 104 -9.92 2.35 -2.38
C LYS A 104 -8.71 1.48 -2.00
N VAL A 105 -8.61 0.32 -2.63
CA VAL A 105 -7.55 -0.67 -2.37
C VAL A 105 -6.38 -0.45 -3.32
N LEU A 106 -5.18 -0.35 -2.77
CA LEU A 106 -3.92 -0.45 -3.49
C LEU A 106 -3.19 -1.72 -3.04
N LEU A 107 -3.02 -2.70 -3.92
CA LEU A 107 -2.13 -3.83 -3.70
C LEU A 107 -0.70 -3.42 -4.05
N HIS A 108 0.13 -3.26 -3.03
CA HIS A 108 1.53 -2.88 -3.17
C HIS A 108 2.39 -4.07 -3.57
N ALA A 109 3.26 -3.86 -4.56
CA ALA A 109 4.29 -4.81 -4.99
C ALA A 109 3.73 -6.24 -5.19
N PHE A 110 2.56 -6.33 -5.84
CA PHE A 110 1.84 -7.59 -6.00
C PHE A 110 2.67 -8.60 -6.79
N ASP A 111 2.95 -9.74 -6.16
CA ASP A 111 3.78 -10.83 -6.69
C ASP A 111 2.96 -12.04 -7.19
N GLY A 112 1.63 -11.91 -7.20
CA GLY A 112 0.71 -12.96 -7.61
C GLY A 112 0.54 -13.12 -9.12
N ARG A 113 -0.32 -14.08 -9.50
CA ARG A 113 -0.64 -14.36 -10.92
C ARG A 113 -1.32 -13.15 -11.58
N SER A 114 -0.98 -12.88 -12.84
CA SER A 114 -1.59 -11.80 -13.64
C SER A 114 -3.12 -11.92 -13.75
N SER A 115 -3.67 -13.13 -13.80
CA SER A 115 -5.12 -13.36 -13.82
C SER A 115 -5.83 -12.81 -12.58
N LEU A 116 -5.20 -12.92 -11.40
CA LEU A 116 -5.73 -12.36 -10.16
C LEU A 116 -5.63 -10.83 -10.16
N ALA A 117 -4.55 -10.27 -10.72
CA ALA A 117 -4.41 -8.83 -10.87
C ALA A 117 -5.51 -8.26 -11.78
N VAL A 118 -5.79 -8.93 -12.90
CA VAL A 118 -6.88 -8.57 -13.81
C VAL A 118 -8.24 -8.64 -13.11
N GLU A 119 -8.50 -9.69 -12.33
CA GLU A 119 -9.73 -9.83 -11.56
C GLU A 119 -9.89 -8.72 -10.52
N GLY A 120 -8.84 -8.41 -9.76
CA GLY A 120 -8.85 -7.31 -8.79
C GLY A 120 -9.06 -5.95 -9.46
N ALA A 121 -8.41 -5.72 -10.61
CA ALA A 121 -8.54 -4.47 -11.36
C ALA A 121 -9.97 -4.26 -11.88
N ALA A 122 -10.65 -5.33 -12.31
CA ALA A 122 -12.05 -5.29 -12.72
C ALA A 122 -13.00 -4.86 -11.58
N ARG A 123 -12.56 -4.97 -10.31
CA ARG A 123 -13.28 -4.52 -9.12
C ARG A 123 -12.88 -3.12 -8.66
N GLY A 124 -12.01 -2.44 -9.41
CA GLY A 124 -11.50 -1.12 -9.04
C GLY A 124 -10.35 -1.14 -8.05
N PHE A 125 -9.71 -2.29 -7.81
CA PHE A 125 -8.45 -2.32 -7.07
C PHE A 125 -7.31 -1.83 -7.95
N TYR A 126 -6.32 -1.20 -7.32
CA TYR A 126 -5.12 -0.74 -7.99
C TYR A 126 -3.93 -1.60 -7.59
N PHE A 127 -2.94 -1.68 -8.48
CA PHE A 127 -1.72 -2.46 -8.28
C PHE A 127 -0.53 -1.55 -8.53
N SER A 128 0.43 -1.52 -7.60
CA SER A 128 1.65 -0.74 -7.80
C SER A 128 2.68 -1.53 -8.63
N VAL A 129 3.46 -0.79 -9.42
CA VAL A 129 4.67 -1.28 -10.07
C VAL A 129 5.83 -0.50 -9.45
N THR A 130 6.76 -1.22 -8.82
CA THR A 130 7.88 -0.63 -8.10
C THR A 130 9.11 -0.52 -9.00
N ALA A 131 9.97 0.47 -8.71
CA ALA A 131 11.22 0.68 -9.46
C ALA A 131 12.21 -0.51 -9.35
N SER A 132 11.99 -1.42 -8.39
CA SER A 132 12.70 -2.69 -8.30
C SER A 132 12.54 -3.60 -9.52
N ILE A 133 11.64 -3.29 -10.46
CA ILE A 133 11.57 -3.94 -11.76
C ILE A 133 12.89 -3.81 -12.56
N CYS A 134 13.63 -2.73 -12.33
CA CYS A 134 14.97 -2.51 -12.88
C CYS A 134 15.97 -2.34 -11.74
N ARG A 135 16.00 -3.31 -10.81
CA ARG A 135 16.92 -3.28 -9.67
C ARG A 135 18.37 -3.43 -10.15
N ASP A 136 19.17 -2.39 -9.95
CA ASP A 136 20.62 -2.53 -9.83
C ASP A 136 20.92 -2.94 -8.38
N PRO A 137 21.49 -4.14 -8.13
CA PRO A 137 21.85 -4.57 -6.78
C PRO A 137 22.87 -3.68 -6.07
N GLN A 138 23.64 -2.88 -6.82
CA GLN A 138 24.70 -2.02 -6.30
C GLN A 138 24.21 -0.59 -5.99
N GLN A 139 23.01 -0.23 -6.45
CA GLN A 139 22.44 1.10 -6.25
C GLN A 139 21.30 1.08 -5.25
N LEU A 140 21.32 2.02 -4.30
CA LEU A 140 20.19 2.25 -3.41
C LEU A 140 19.04 2.91 -4.19
N ASN A 141 17.82 2.45 -3.95
CA ASN A 141 16.65 3.03 -4.60
C ASN A 141 16.23 4.33 -3.90
N GLU A 142 15.95 5.37 -4.69
CA GLU A 142 15.50 6.68 -4.21
C GLU A 142 14.09 7.00 -4.70
N PRO A 143 13.33 7.90 -4.04
CA PRO A 143 12.01 8.32 -4.49
C PRO A 143 11.98 8.85 -5.93
N ALA A 144 13.04 9.54 -6.37
CA ALA A 144 13.18 10.03 -7.74
C ALA A 144 13.11 8.91 -8.80
N ASN A 145 13.50 7.68 -8.44
CA ASN A 145 13.49 6.52 -9.32
C ASN A 145 12.08 5.99 -9.60
N ALA A 146 11.03 6.55 -9.01
CA ALA A 146 9.65 6.20 -9.38
C ALA A 146 9.39 6.36 -10.89
N VAL A 147 10.11 7.28 -11.56
CA VAL A 147 10.06 7.48 -13.01
C VAL A 147 10.42 6.22 -13.81
N ILE A 148 11.33 5.39 -13.30
CA ILE A 148 11.78 4.15 -13.97
C ILE A 148 10.58 3.23 -14.21
N SER A 149 9.67 3.13 -13.24
CA SER A 149 8.45 2.32 -13.39
C SER A 149 7.57 2.86 -14.52
N CYS A 150 7.44 4.18 -14.63
CA CYS A 150 6.67 4.81 -15.71
C CYS A 150 7.30 4.53 -17.07
N GLU A 151 8.63 4.61 -17.19
CA GLU A 151 9.37 4.32 -18.42
C GLU A 151 9.20 2.87 -18.86
N GLN A 152 9.29 1.91 -17.93
CA GLN A 152 9.07 0.50 -18.27
C GLN A 152 7.63 0.22 -18.71
N ILE A 153 6.64 0.80 -18.02
CA ILE A 153 5.23 0.68 -18.41
C ILE A 153 5.01 1.30 -19.79
N ALA A 154 5.55 2.49 -20.05
CA ALA A 154 5.47 3.18 -21.32
C ALA A 154 6.06 2.33 -22.46
N LYS A 155 7.25 1.76 -22.25
CA LYS A 155 7.90 0.85 -23.21
C LYS A 155 7.07 -0.39 -23.51
N ILE A 156 6.56 -1.07 -22.48
CA ILE A 156 5.76 -2.31 -22.65
C ILE A 156 4.44 -2.02 -23.36
N LYS A 157 3.76 -0.94 -22.96
CA LYS A 157 2.46 -0.56 -23.53
C LYS A 157 2.54 0.24 -24.82
N GLN A 158 3.75 0.59 -25.27
CA GLN A 158 3.99 1.46 -26.42
C GLN A 158 3.26 2.80 -26.29
N LEU A 159 3.41 3.44 -25.13
CA LEU A 159 2.80 4.72 -24.80
C LEU A 159 3.88 5.78 -24.55
N ASP A 160 3.48 7.05 -24.61
CA ASP A 160 4.32 8.15 -24.15
C ASP A 160 4.50 8.14 -22.62
N VAL A 161 5.71 8.45 -22.15
CA VAL A 161 6.04 8.42 -20.72
C VAL A 161 5.31 9.50 -19.93
N GLN A 162 5.05 10.68 -20.51
CA GLN A 162 4.30 11.74 -19.84
C GLN A 162 2.84 11.33 -19.68
N HIS A 163 2.28 10.65 -20.69
CA HIS A 163 0.95 10.07 -20.59
C HIS A 163 0.84 9.04 -19.44
N VAL A 164 1.82 8.14 -19.31
CA VAL A 164 1.84 7.18 -18.19
C VAL A 164 1.93 7.91 -16.85
N LYS A 165 2.85 8.88 -16.71
CA LYS A 165 2.99 9.71 -15.49
C LYS A 165 1.69 10.40 -15.10
N GLN A 166 0.97 10.95 -16.08
CA GLN A 166 -0.30 11.62 -15.85
C GLN A 166 -1.36 10.65 -15.34
N ILE A 167 -1.51 9.48 -15.99
CA ILE A 167 -2.48 8.45 -15.58
C ILE A 167 -2.16 7.94 -14.18
N THR A 168 -0.90 7.59 -13.90
CA THR A 168 -0.51 7.05 -12.58
C THR A 168 -0.69 8.08 -11.47
N THR A 169 -0.38 9.36 -11.74
CA THR A 169 -0.63 10.46 -10.78
C THR A 169 -2.13 10.62 -10.53
N THR A 170 -2.93 10.63 -11.58
CA THR A 170 -4.39 10.71 -11.48
C THR A 170 -4.96 9.55 -10.65
N ASN A 171 -4.46 8.34 -10.87
CA ASN A 171 -4.88 7.16 -10.11
C ASN A 171 -4.48 7.26 -8.63
N ALA A 172 -3.28 7.74 -8.34
CA ALA A 172 -2.83 7.96 -6.96
C ALA A 172 -3.74 8.96 -6.23
N VAL A 173 -4.13 10.07 -6.87
CA VAL A 173 -5.07 11.05 -6.30
C VAL A 173 -6.47 10.46 -6.14
N LYS A 174 -6.95 9.64 -7.07
CA LYS A 174 -8.26 8.96 -6.95
C LYS A 174 -8.32 8.03 -5.73
N ILE A 175 -7.24 7.29 -5.47
CA ILE A 175 -7.17 6.37 -4.32
C ILE A 175 -6.97 7.15 -3.03
N PHE A 176 -6.08 8.15 -3.04
CA PHE A 176 -5.69 8.96 -1.89
C PHE A 176 -6.06 10.43 -2.13
N PRO A 177 -7.35 10.83 -1.99
CA PRO A 177 -7.82 12.18 -2.33
C PRO A 177 -7.06 13.32 -1.64
N LYS A 178 -6.55 13.09 -0.43
CA LYS A 178 -5.75 14.07 0.33
C LYS A 178 -4.39 14.39 -0.31
N LEU A 179 -3.93 13.59 -1.28
CA LEU A 179 -2.78 13.96 -2.11
C LEU A 179 -3.11 15.12 -3.06
N GLY A 180 -4.36 15.22 -3.53
CA GLY A 180 -4.78 16.30 -4.42
C GLY A 180 -4.55 17.68 -3.81
N SER A 181 -5.01 17.87 -2.56
CA SER A 181 -4.80 19.13 -1.83
C SER A 181 -3.32 19.49 -1.63
N LEU A 182 -2.44 18.50 -1.50
CA LEU A 182 -0.99 18.72 -1.37
C LEU A 182 -0.36 19.13 -2.70
N LEU A 183 -0.78 18.52 -3.81
CA LEU A 183 -0.28 18.85 -5.14
C LEU A 183 -0.69 20.26 -5.54
N ASP A 184 -1.92 20.66 -5.23
CA ASP A 184 -2.41 22.01 -5.49
C ASP A 184 -1.54 23.06 -4.77
N THR A 185 -1.20 22.83 -3.49
CA THR A 185 -0.29 23.73 -2.73
C THR A 185 1.11 23.84 -3.34
N CYS A 186 1.72 22.72 -3.77
CA CYS A 186 3.06 22.77 -4.38
C CYS A 186 3.08 23.52 -5.72
N THR A 187 1.99 23.45 -6.50
CA THR A 187 1.91 24.20 -7.77
C THR A 187 1.75 25.71 -7.59
N HIS A 188 1.21 26.13 -6.45
CA HIS A 188 1.10 27.55 -6.10
C HIS A 188 2.45 28.13 -5.62
N GLU A 189 3.22 27.37 -4.85
CA GLU A 189 4.56 27.78 -4.40
C GLU A 189 5.58 27.81 -5.55
N ALA A 190 5.51 26.89 -6.51
CA ALA A 190 6.42 26.88 -7.67
C ALA A 190 6.15 27.99 -8.71
N LYS A 191 5.06 28.77 -8.54
CA LYS A 191 4.67 29.90 -9.41
C LYS A 191 4.94 31.27 -8.76
N GLN A 192 5.45 31.30 -7.53
CA GLN A 192 5.93 32.51 -6.85
C GLN A 192 7.47 32.56 -6.92
#